data_AF-A0A6L3J3F0-F1
#
_entry.id   AF-A0A6L3J3F0-F1
#
_cell.length_a   1.000
_cell.length_b   1.000
_cell.length_c   1.000
_cell.angle_alpha   90.00
_cell.angle_beta   90.00
_cell.angle_gamma   90.00
#
_symmetry.space_group_name_H-M   'P 1'
#
loop_
_entity.id
_entity.type
_entity.pdbx_description
1 polymer ?
#
loop_
_entity_poly.entity_id
_entity_poly.type
_entity_poly.pdbx_seq_one_letter_code
_entity_poly.pdbx_strand_id
1 'polypeptide(L)'
;MRKKNVLMSAIAALAFAACSSDDVLLEQDTGIVTNPTGNAWVALDIKTPSVSRSRALHDPNKEDGTAEESSVSTVRAIFFDASEQLTDDIELTGVEAGNPGQPNGGVSKPFKVDAKSKRILIIANPGAGFPAKGSFGTGASYSTVNGVLALSLGADVTQNVAKNGSFMMSNAKGRLEPSVSTTDGTDADLALYKTEELAKNSPLAIHIDRVVAKVRVYVKQESDVATIANPKWILNITNTKFFPVSERILTWNEDPANGGRGTCITPFDQYKIGSYRKDPNYDNQNGGLDYMVISNDVAIVNDPGESQYCLENTQTSIHNLHQYTTQVLLKVEFLPKAFKKPHTTDLGTPDPNKDFMRINGGFYTFDTLKEWIEAELRSKYDATGTSKPSVTTTLTDALNVYLDSKGIGKVSLLDSGVNVDALVITFNGKIDEIKGKGAGAVENFNYYADGISYYKIMIKHDDTDKALNELGEFGVVRNSVYDINVNKFNNPGYPEIPTPGTDPDEEDGSFLAIQINVNPWTWYTQEEEF
;
A
#
# COMPACT_ATOMS: atom_id res chain seq x y z
N MET A 1 -55.70 -8.29 -54.93
CA MET A 1 -56.82 -9.25 -55.01
C MET A 1 -56.29 -10.64 -54.59
N ARG A 2 -56.95 -11.30 -53.61
CA ARG A 2 -57.31 -12.74 -53.53
C ARG A 2 -56.20 -13.79 -53.80
N LYS A 3 -55.91 -14.85 -53.03
CA LYS A 3 -56.51 -15.65 -51.93
C LYS A 3 -55.32 -16.48 -51.35
N LYS A 4 -55.11 -16.64 -50.04
CA LYS A 4 -55.70 -17.57 -49.06
C LYS A 4 -55.69 -19.08 -49.40
N ASN A 5 -55.13 -19.84 -48.44
CA ASN A 5 -55.41 -21.23 -47.99
C ASN A 5 -54.44 -22.31 -48.52
N VAL A 6 -53.57 -22.92 -47.66
CA VAL A 6 -53.79 -23.92 -46.57
C VAL A 6 -54.02 -25.33 -47.13
N LEU A 7 -53.18 -26.29 -46.72
CA LEU A 7 -53.44 -27.68 -46.25
C LEU A 7 -52.17 -28.55 -46.47
N MET A 8 -51.34 -28.86 -45.47
CA MET A 8 -51.38 -29.94 -44.47
C MET A 8 -51.30 -31.39 -45.03
N SER A 9 -50.33 -32.14 -44.46
CA SER A 9 -50.31 -33.60 -44.21
C SER A 9 -49.67 -34.54 -45.24
N ALA A 10 -48.56 -35.20 -44.85
CA ALA A 10 -48.58 -36.62 -44.44
C ALA A 10 -47.16 -37.13 -44.13
N ILE A 11 -46.98 -37.62 -42.90
CA ILE A 11 -45.87 -38.50 -42.48
C ILE A 11 -46.29 -39.94 -42.82
N ALA A 12 -45.39 -40.74 -43.40
CA ALA A 12 -45.43 -42.19 -43.26
C ALA A 12 -44.00 -42.75 -43.33
N ALA A 13 -43.63 -43.46 -42.28
CA ALA A 13 -42.33 -44.05 -42.01
C ALA A 13 -42.28 -45.52 -42.50
N LEU A 14 -41.05 -46.01 -42.71
CA LEU A 14 -40.46 -47.25 -42.17
C LEU A 14 -39.51 -47.98 -43.15
N ALA A 15 -38.23 -47.85 -42.79
CA ALA A 15 -37.05 -48.70 -42.93
C ALA A 15 -37.19 -50.17 -43.37
N PHE A 16 -36.16 -50.68 -44.08
CA PHE A 16 -35.16 -51.68 -43.61
C PHE A 16 -34.02 -51.72 -44.67
N ALA A 17 -32.81 -51.22 -44.36
CA ALA A 17 -31.67 -51.87 -43.67
C ALA A 17 -30.69 -52.58 -44.64
N ALA A 18 -29.48 -52.03 -44.77
CA ALA A 18 -28.23 -52.75 -45.05
C ALA A 18 -26.99 -51.89 -44.74
N CYS A 19 -26.31 -52.25 -43.64
CA CYS A 19 -24.89 -52.05 -43.30
C CYS A 19 -24.32 -50.64 -42.98
N SER A 20 -23.62 -50.62 -41.83
CA SER A 20 -22.74 -49.62 -41.20
C SER A 20 -23.32 -48.26 -40.79
N SER A 21 -23.35 -48.02 -39.48
CA SER A 21 -23.38 -46.70 -38.83
C SER A 21 -22.25 -46.77 -37.77
N ASP A 22 -21.16 -46.02 -37.79
CA ASP A 22 -20.95 -44.62 -38.20
C ASP A 22 -22.12 -43.74 -37.79
N ASP A 23 -22.23 -43.57 -36.48
CA ASP A 23 -22.99 -42.50 -35.86
C ASP A 23 -22.15 -41.21 -35.99
N VAL A 24 -22.21 -40.60 -37.17
CA VAL A 24 -21.66 -39.27 -37.41
C VAL A 24 -22.64 -38.26 -36.80
N LEU A 25 -22.44 -37.97 -35.52
CA LEU A 25 -22.75 -36.63 -35.02
C LEU A 25 -21.81 -35.67 -35.76
N LEU A 26 -22.37 -34.86 -36.65
CA LEU A 26 -21.67 -33.73 -37.24
C LEU A 26 -21.40 -32.68 -36.15
N GLU A 27 -20.45 -32.97 -35.26
CA GLU A 27 -19.77 -31.93 -34.50
C GLU A 27 -18.92 -31.12 -35.48
N GLN A 28 -19.13 -29.81 -35.54
CA GLN A 28 -18.12 -28.95 -36.15
C GLN A 28 -16.81 -29.18 -35.39
N ASP A 29 -15.77 -29.69 -36.05
CA ASP A 29 -14.46 -29.84 -35.44
C ASP A 29 -13.93 -28.44 -35.08
N THR A 30 -14.11 -28.06 -33.82
CA THR A 30 -13.62 -26.79 -33.25
C THR A 30 -12.09 -26.72 -33.24
N GLY A 31 -11.42 -27.82 -33.57
CA GLY A 31 -9.97 -27.94 -33.57
C GLY A 31 -9.36 -27.93 -32.16
N ILE A 32 -10.21 -27.94 -31.13
CA ILE A 32 -9.85 -28.07 -29.72
C ILE A 32 -9.50 -29.54 -29.42
N VAL A 33 -8.48 -29.73 -28.59
CA VAL A 33 -8.07 -31.07 -28.12
C VAL A 33 -9.05 -31.57 -27.05
N THR A 34 -9.83 -32.58 -27.39
CA THR A 34 -10.82 -33.23 -26.50
C THR A 34 -10.32 -34.54 -25.89
N ASN A 35 -9.27 -35.15 -26.46
CA ASN A 35 -8.59 -36.33 -25.93
C ASN A 35 -7.12 -36.00 -25.59
N PRO A 36 -6.78 -35.77 -24.31
CA PRO A 36 -5.51 -35.17 -23.91
C PRO A 36 -4.36 -36.18 -23.96
N THR A 37 -3.80 -36.37 -25.15
CA THR A 37 -2.62 -37.20 -25.39
C THR A 37 -1.56 -36.43 -26.15
N GLY A 38 -0.29 -36.54 -25.73
CA GLY A 38 0.83 -35.83 -26.35
C GLY A 38 0.78 -34.32 -26.11
N ASN A 39 1.18 -33.55 -27.11
CA ASN A 39 1.31 -32.09 -27.01
C ASN A 39 0.24 -31.39 -27.87
N ALA A 40 -0.20 -30.23 -27.39
CA ALA A 40 -1.17 -29.36 -28.05
C ALA A 40 -0.67 -27.90 -28.10
N TRP A 41 -1.27 -27.08 -28.96
CA TRP A 41 -0.86 -25.70 -29.20
C TRP A 41 -1.65 -24.68 -28.38
N VAL A 42 -0.96 -23.64 -27.93
CA VAL A 42 -1.54 -22.48 -27.26
C VAL A 42 -0.82 -21.20 -27.73
N ALA A 43 -1.55 -20.08 -27.75
CA ALA A 43 -0.99 -18.74 -27.87
C ALA A 43 -1.54 -17.87 -26.75
N LEU A 44 -0.78 -16.88 -26.31
CA LEU A 44 -1.11 -15.99 -25.20
C LEU A 44 -1.27 -14.56 -25.70
N ASP A 45 -2.16 -13.81 -25.06
CA ASP A 45 -2.36 -12.39 -25.26
C ASP A 45 -2.30 -11.72 -23.88
N ILE A 46 -1.08 -11.35 -23.47
CA ILE A 46 -0.78 -10.85 -22.12
C ILE A 46 -1.02 -9.35 -22.08
N LYS A 47 -1.83 -8.88 -21.11
CA LYS A 47 -2.31 -7.50 -21.01
C LYS A 47 -2.20 -6.93 -19.60
N THR A 48 -2.18 -5.60 -19.51
CA THR A 48 -2.54 -4.89 -18.27
C THR A 48 -4.04 -4.98 -18.06
N PRO A 49 -4.52 -5.10 -16.80
CA PRO A 49 -5.94 -4.93 -16.49
C PRO A 49 -6.51 -3.67 -17.17
N SER A 50 -7.72 -3.81 -17.73
CA SER A 50 -8.39 -2.72 -18.42
C SER A 50 -9.17 -1.84 -17.43
N VAL A 51 -9.05 -0.52 -17.54
CA VAL A 51 -9.86 0.45 -16.78
C VAL A 51 -11.24 0.65 -17.40
N SER A 52 -11.97 -0.44 -17.60
CA SER A 52 -13.25 -0.42 -18.30
C SER A 52 -14.42 -0.09 -17.36
N ARG A 53 -14.60 1.17 -16.90
CA ARG A 53 -15.88 1.66 -16.33
C ARG A 53 -16.16 3.16 -16.56
N SER A 54 -17.45 3.49 -16.58
CA SER A 54 -18.06 4.80 -16.85
C SER A 54 -18.11 5.78 -15.66
N ARG A 55 -17.58 5.40 -14.49
CA ARG A 55 -17.47 6.27 -13.30
C ARG A 55 -16.10 6.08 -12.66
N ALA A 56 -15.28 7.11 -12.78
CA ALA A 56 -13.98 7.21 -12.16
C ALA A 56 -14.10 7.40 -10.63
N LEU A 57 -13.22 6.76 -9.85
CA LEU A 57 -13.11 7.00 -8.40
C LEU A 57 -12.38 8.33 -8.13
N HIS A 58 -11.37 8.63 -8.93
CA HIS A 58 -10.55 9.84 -8.85
C HIS A 58 -10.32 10.42 -10.26
N ASP A 59 -9.85 11.66 -10.33
CA ASP A 59 -9.37 12.30 -11.56
C ASP A 59 -7.90 12.70 -11.36
N PRO A 60 -6.94 12.10 -12.08
CA PRO A 60 -7.11 11.04 -13.07
C PRO A 60 -7.59 9.73 -12.44
N ASN A 61 -8.27 8.90 -13.23
CA ASN A 61 -8.89 7.64 -12.78
C ASN A 61 -7.99 6.41 -12.90
N LYS A 62 -6.75 6.63 -13.33
CA LYS A 62 -5.68 5.67 -13.53
C LYS A 62 -4.35 6.39 -13.48
N GLU A 63 -3.30 5.64 -13.25
CA GLU A 63 -1.93 6.10 -13.35
C GLU A 63 -1.18 5.22 -14.33
N ASP A 64 -0.77 5.80 -15.46
CA ASP A 64 0.07 5.09 -16.42
C ASP A 64 1.47 4.93 -15.85
N GLY A 65 2.00 3.71 -15.93
CA GLY A 65 3.38 3.45 -15.52
C GLY A 65 4.39 4.11 -16.45
N THR A 66 5.64 4.21 -15.99
CA THR A 66 6.76 4.56 -16.87
C THR A 66 7.12 3.39 -17.79
N ALA A 67 7.91 3.65 -18.84
CA ALA A 67 8.42 2.59 -19.71
C ALA A 67 9.17 1.50 -18.92
N GLU A 68 9.96 1.89 -17.92
CA GLU A 68 10.70 0.99 -17.03
C GLU A 68 9.77 0.18 -16.12
N GLU A 69 8.68 0.78 -15.65
CA GLU A 69 7.69 0.12 -14.81
C GLU A 69 6.82 -0.89 -15.59
N SER A 70 6.77 -0.76 -16.92
CA SER A 70 5.95 -1.61 -17.80
C SER A 70 6.74 -2.63 -18.62
N SER A 71 8.05 -2.46 -18.75
CA SER A 71 8.88 -3.35 -19.57
C SER A 71 8.83 -4.81 -19.14
N VAL A 72 8.57 -5.71 -20.09
CA VAL A 72 8.65 -7.16 -19.90
C VAL A 72 9.77 -7.75 -20.76
N SER A 73 10.76 -8.31 -20.09
CA SER A 73 11.93 -8.92 -20.71
C SER A 73 11.82 -10.44 -20.83
N THR A 74 11.22 -11.08 -19.82
CA THR A 74 11.04 -12.54 -19.74
C THR A 74 9.66 -12.87 -19.19
N VAL A 75 9.09 -13.97 -19.66
CA VAL A 75 7.81 -14.50 -19.20
C VAL A 75 7.95 -15.98 -18.91
N ARG A 76 7.62 -16.39 -17.68
CA ARG A 76 7.48 -17.79 -17.29
C ARG A 76 6.01 -18.18 -17.35
N ALA A 77 5.70 -19.14 -18.19
CA ALA A 77 4.38 -19.74 -18.34
C ALA A 77 4.41 -21.15 -17.75
N ILE A 78 3.74 -21.33 -16.61
CA ILE A 78 3.71 -22.57 -15.85
C ILE A 78 2.31 -23.15 -15.95
N PHE A 79 2.19 -24.36 -16.48
CA PHE A 79 0.93 -25.02 -16.77
C PHE A 79 0.63 -26.09 -15.74
N PHE A 80 -0.67 -26.29 -15.49
CA PHE A 80 -1.16 -27.27 -14.54
C PHE A 80 -2.32 -28.06 -15.14
N ASP A 81 -2.48 -29.31 -14.70
CA ASP A 81 -3.65 -30.13 -15.02
C ASP A 81 -4.90 -29.73 -14.21
N ALA A 82 -5.99 -30.48 -14.37
CA ALA A 82 -7.25 -30.24 -13.65
C ALA A 82 -7.14 -30.43 -12.12
N SER A 83 -6.09 -31.11 -11.64
CA SER A 83 -5.79 -31.29 -10.22
C SER A 83 -4.75 -30.29 -9.71
N GLU A 84 -4.48 -29.24 -10.49
CA GLU A 84 -3.49 -28.19 -10.18
C GLU A 84 -2.07 -28.74 -9.96
N GLN A 85 -1.72 -29.79 -10.68
CA GLN A 85 -0.36 -30.34 -10.72
C GLN A 85 0.39 -29.86 -11.95
N LEU A 86 1.64 -29.44 -11.77
CA LEU A 86 2.49 -28.88 -12.81
C LEU A 86 2.69 -29.89 -13.94
N THR A 87 2.31 -29.48 -15.16
CA THR A 87 2.48 -30.24 -16.40
C THR A 87 3.69 -29.73 -17.18
N ASP A 88 3.82 -28.41 -17.35
CA ASP A 88 4.93 -27.76 -18.07
C ASP A 88 5.38 -26.47 -17.37
N ASP A 89 6.66 -26.13 -17.54
CA ASP A 89 7.27 -24.87 -17.10
C ASP A 89 8.10 -24.32 -18.28
N ILE A 90 7.58 -23.28 -18.92
CA ILE A 90 8.12 -22.70 -20.15
C ILE A 90 8.62 -21.28 -19.86
N GLU A 91 9.77 -20.95 -20.44
CA GLU A 91 10.32 -19.60 -20.41
C GLU A 91 10.28 -19.04 -21.82
N LEU A 92 9.68 -17.86 -21.96
CA LEU A 92 9.54 -17.10 -23.19
C LEU A 92 10.32 -15.80 -23.04
N THR A 93 11.04 -15.41 -24.09
CA THR A 93 11.57 -14.05 -24.22
C THR A 93 10.42 -13.06 -24.40
N GLY A 94 10.65 -11.77 -24.12
CA GLY A 94 9.68 -10.70 -24.39
C GLY A 94 9.11 -10.78 -25.81
N VAL A 95 9.96 -11.02 -26.81
CA VAL A 95 9.56 -11.17 -28.23
C VAL A 95 8.65 -12.38 -28.45
N GLU A 96 8.98 -13.54 -27.88
CA GLU A 96 8.15 -14.76 -28.02
C GLU A 96 6.80 -14.63 -27.32
N ALA A 97 6.76 -13.87 -26.22
CA ALA A 97 5.55 -13.55 -25.49
C ALA A 97 4.70 -12.43 -26.15
N GLY A 98 5.13 -11.88 -27.29
CA GLY A 98 4.41 -10.83 -28.00
C GLY A 98 4.76 -9.39 -27.57
N ASN A 99 5.91 -9.19 -26.92
CA ASN A 99 6.35 -7.92 -26.32
C ASN A 99 5.30 -7.28 -25.39
N PRO A 100 4.81 -8.00 -24.36
CA PRO A 100 3.85 -7.44 -23.42
C PRO A 100 4.45 -6.24 -22.68
N GLY A 101 3.61 -5.30 -22.23
CA GLY A 101 4.05 -4.13 -21.48
C GLY A 101 4.68 -3.00 -22.30
N GLN A 102 4.72 -3.13 -23.63
CA GLN A 102 5.08 -2.05 -24.55
C GLN A 102 3.81 -1.46 -25.19
N PRO A 103 3.81 -0.18 -25.62
CA PRO A 103 2.62 0.47 -26.17
C PRO A 103 2.01 -0.25 -27.39
N ASN A 104 2.77 -1.12 -28.07
CA ASN A 104 2.34 -1.92 -29.23
C ASN A 104 2.49 -3.45 -29.02
N GLY A 105 2.25 -3.96 -27.81
CA GLY A 105 2.26 -5.40 -27.54
C GLY A 105 1.25 -6.19 -28.39
N GLY A 106 1.56 -7.46 -28.68
CA GLY A 106 0.76 -8.34 -29.52
C GLY A 106 0.64 -9.76 -28.98
N VAL A 107 0.08 -10.64 -29.82
CA VAL A 107 -0.10 -12.06 -29.49
C VAL A 107 1.23 -12.79 -29.50
N SER A 108 1.43 -13.70 -28.54
CA SER A 108 2.61 -14.55 -28.48
C SER A 108 2.76 -15.41 -29.73
N LYS A 109 3.99 -15.82 -30.06
CA LYS A 109 4.18 -16.92 -30.99
C LYS A 109 3.53 -18.18 -30.39
N PRO A 110 2.71 -18.96 -31.11
CA PRO A 110 2.13 -20.16 -30.52
C PRO A 110 3.22 -21.18 -30.18
N PHE A 111 3.01 -21.92 -29.10
CA PHE A 111 3.94 -22.94 -28.61
C PHE A 111 3.20 -24.17 -28.10
N LYS A 112 3.94 -25.26 -27.89
CA LYS A 112 3.38 -26.55 -27.48
C LYS A 112 3.45 -26.75 -25.96
N VAL A 113 2.41 -27.37 -25.42
CA VAL A 113 2.30 -27.81 -24.02
C VAL A 113 1.67 -29.21 -23.95
N ASP A 114 1.78 -29.88 -22.82
CA ASP A 114 1.09 -31.14 -22.52
C ASP A 114 -0.42 -30.93 -22.67
N ALA A 115 -1.05 -31.79 -23.47
CA ALA A 115 -2.47 -31.74 -23.78
C ALA A 115 -3.39 -31.88 -22.55
N LYS A 116 -2.86 -32.32 -21.40
CA LYS A 116 -3.58 -32.38 -20.12
C LYS A 116 -3.68 -31.03 -19.41
N SER A 117 -2.91 -30.03 -19.84
CA SER A 117 -2.90 -28.71 -19.20
C SER A 117 -4.28 -28.05 -19.26
N LYS A 118 -4.79 -27.66 -18.10
CA LYS A 118 -6.09 -27.00 -17.92
C LYS A 118 -5.98 -25.61 -17.32
N ARG A 119 -4.86 -25.27 -16.71
CA ARG A 119 -4.63 -24.00 -16.02
C ARG A 119 -3.22 -23.48 -16.31
N ILE A 120 -3.03 -22.18 -16.12
CA ILE A 120 -1.78 -21.47 -16.38
C ILE A 120 -1.52 -20.39 -15.32
N LEU A 121 -0.26 -20.31 -14.89
CA LEU A 121 0.33 -19.23 -14.12
C LEU A 121 1.35 -18.50 -15.01
N ILE A 122 1.20 -17.19 -15.13
CA ILE A 122 2.17 -16.30 -15.75
C ILE A 122 2.95 -15.58 -14.66
N ILE A 123 4.28 -15.61 -14.77
CA ILE A 123 5.20 -14.76 -14.01
C ILE A 123 6.08 -14.01 -15.02
N ALA A 124 5.82 -12.71 -15.21
CA ALA A 124 6.68 -11.85 -16.01
C ALA A 124 7.79 -11.27 -15.14
N ASN A 125 9.00 -11.14 -15.71
CA ASN A 125 10.22 -10.70 -15.03
C ASN A 125 10.37 -11.32 -13.63
N PRO A 126 10.49 -12.66 -13.51
CA PRO A 126 10.61 -13.30 -12.19
C PRO A 126 11.74 -12.67 -11.36
N GLY A 127 11.40 -12.19 -10.16
CA GLY A 127 12.36 -11.54 -9.25
C GLY A 127 13.41 -12.50 -8.70
N ALA A 128 14.47 -11.95 -8.11
CA ALA A 128 15.47 -12.73 -7.40
C ALA A 128 14.82 -13.45 -6.21
N GLY A 129 14.87 -14.78 -6.21
CA GLY A 129 14.23 -15.64 -5.21
C GLY A 129 13.08 -16.48 -5.76
N PHE A 130 12.48 -16.13 -6.90
CA PHE A 130 11.56 -17.04 -7.57
C PHE A 130 12.34 -18.24 -8.14
N PRO A 131 11.91 -19.50 -7.91
CA PRO A 131 12.66 -20.67 -8.35
C PRO A 131 12.93 -20.71 -9.86
N ALA A 132 14.16 -21.11 -10.21
CA ALA A 132 14.58 -21.24 -11.60
C ALA A 132 13.78 -22.31 -12.35
N LYS A 133 13.72 -22.20 -13.68
CA LYS A 133 13.01 -23.13 -14.55
C LYS A 133 13.39 -24.57 -14.28
N GLY A 134 12.38 -25.43 -14.12
CA GLY A 134 12.55 -26.86 -13.86
C GLY A 134 12.86 -27.24 -12.41
N SER A 135 12.95 -26.27 -11.48
CA SER A 135 13.28 -26.56 -10.08
C SER A 135 12.13 -27.21 -9.30
N PHE A 136 10.88 -26.98 -9.71
CA PHE A 136 9.71 -27.55 -9.02
C PHE A 136 9.50 -29.05 -9.29
N GLY A 137 9.93 -29.54 -10.46
CA GLY A 137 9.65 -30.90 -10.93
C GLY A 137 8.21 -31.08 -11.45
N THR A 138 8.03 -32.04 -12.37
CA THR A 138 6.70 -32.42 -12.87
C THR A 138 5.81 -32.97 -11.75
N GLY A 139 4.54 -32.57 -11.72
CA GLY A 139 3.58 -32.99 -10.70
C GLY A 139 3.59 -32.14 -9.43
N ALA A 140 4.45 -31.11 -9.33
CA ALA A 140 4.42 -30.17 -8.20
C ALA A 140 3.06 -29.47 -8.09
N SER A 141 2.54 -29.30 -6.88
CA SER A 141 1.26 -28.63 -6.66
C SER A 141 1.36 -27.12 -6.93
N TYR A 142 0.24 -26.51 -7.31
CA TYR A 142 0.12 -25.04 -7.36
C TYR A 142 0.58 -24.38 -6.06
N SER A 143 0.22 -24.92 -4.89
CA SER A 143 0.66 -24.38 -3.59
C SER A 143 2.18 -24.39 -3.40
N THR A 144 2.89 -25.35 -4.01
CA THR A 144 4.36 -25.40 -3.98
C THR A 144 4.95 -24.33 -4.89
N VAL A 145 4.37 -24.16 -6.09
CA VAL A 145 4.81 -23.15 -7.07
C VAL A 145 4.53 -21.72 -6.58
N ASN A 146 3.38 -21.51 -5.96
CA ASN A 146 2.94 -20.24 -5.39
C ASN A 146 3.33 -20.06 -3.91
N GLY A 147 4.40 -20.74 -3.46
CA GLY A 147 4.89 -20.62 -2.09
C GLY A 147 5.35 -19.20 -1.73
N VAL A 148 5.38 -18.89 -0.44
CA VAL A 148 5.85 -17.59 0.07
C VAL A 148 7.28 -17.31 -0.36
N LEU A 149 7.52 -16.12 -0.88
CA LEU A 149 8.84 -15.57 -1.13
C LEU A 149 9.16 -14.51 -0.08
N ALA A 150 10.38 -14.54 0.44
CA ALA A 150 10.88 -13.58 1.40
C ALA A 150 12.04 -12.80 0.81
N LEU A 151 11.98 -11.48 0.95
CA LEU A 151 13.11 -10.58 0.78
C LEU A 151 13.89 -10.53 2.08
N SER A 152 15.22 -10.40 2.00
CA SER A 152 16.02 -10.19 3.20
C SER A 152 15.58 -8.89 3.90
N LEU A 153 15.60 -8.86 5.24
CA LEU A 153 15.38 -7.62 5.98
C LEU A 153 16.40 -6.56 5.53
N GLY A 154 15.90 -5.41 5.08
CA GLY A 154 16.70 -4.31 4.51
C GLY A 154 16.86 -4.38 3.00
N ALA A 155 16.34 -5.42 2.34
CA ALA A 155 16.36 -5.50 0.88
C ALA A 155 15.38 -4.50 0.28
N ASP A 156 15.93 -3.63 -0.55
CA ASP A 156 15.15 -2.70 -1.35
C ASP A 156 14.43 -3.46 -2.47
N VAL A 157 13.10 -3.33 -2.53
CA VAL A 157 12.29 -3.93 -3.60
C VAL A 157 12.78 -3.49 -4.99
N THR A 158 13.35 -2.28 -5.12
CA THR A 158 13.89 -1.77 -6.39
C THR A 158 15.14 -2.49 -6.89
N GLN A 159 15.79 -3.27 -6.02
CA GLN A 159 16.91 -4.13 -6.41
C GLN A 159 16.46 -5.55 -6.73
N ASN A 160 15.17 -5.86 -6.56
CA ASN A 160 14.60 -7.18 -6.76
C ASN A 160 13.33 -7.14 -7.62
N VAL A 161 12.14 -7.16 -7.00
CA VAL A 161 10.85 -7.33 -7.68
C VAL A 161 10.30 -6.04 -8.30
N ALA A 162 10.83 -4.88 -7.94
CA ALA A 162 10.50 -3.56 -8.49
C ALA A 162 11.70 -2.93 -9.23
N LYS A 163 12.55 -3.76 -9.82
CA LYS A 163 13.74 -3.30 -10.54
C LYS A 163 13.34 -2.58 -11.81
N ASN A 164 13.92 -1.40 -12.04
CA ASN A 164 13.71 -0.63 -13.28
C ASN A 164 13.91 -1.49 -14.53
N GLY A 165 12.90 -1.52 -15.39
CA GLY A 165 12.87 -2.32 -16.62
C GLY A 165 12.53 -3.79 -16.42
N SER A 166 12.26 -4.22 -15.18
CA SER A 166 12.11 -5.62 -14.80
C SER A 166 11.20 -5.81 -13.58
N PHE A 167 10.09 -5.06 -13.51
CA PHE A 167 9.09 -5.25 -12.45
C PHE A 167 8.46 -6.64 -12.58
N MET A 168 8.47 -7.41 -11.48
CA MET A 168 7.83 -8.72 -11.43
C MET A 168 6.31 -8.55 -11.49
N MET A 169 5.67 -9.31 -12.37
CA MET A 169 4.22 -9.30 -12.53
C MET A 169 3.68 -10.72 -12.58
N SER A 170 2.42 -10.90 -12.19
CA SER A 170 1.77 -12.21 -12.09
C SER A 170 0.28 -12.13 -12.40
N ASN A 171 -0.41 -13.25 -12.63
CA ASN A 171 -1.86 -13.29 -12.91
C ASN A 171 -2.69 -12.33 -12.03
N ALA A 172 -3.36 -11.38 -12.67
CA ALA A 172 -4.13 -10.32 -12.01
C ALA A 172 -5.34 -10.87 -11.25
N LYS A 173 -5.90 -12.00 -11.70
CA LYS A 173 -6.99 -12.73 -11.04
C LYS A 173 -6.72 -13.08 -9.58
N GLY A 174 -5.45 -13.17 -9.16
CA GLY A 174 -5.12 -13.67 -7.82
C GLY A 174 -5.21 -15.19 -7.69
N ARG A 175 -5.33 -15.90 -8.82
CA ARG A 175 -5.26 -17.36 -8.96
C ARG A 175 -4.79 -17.76 -10.37
N LEU A 176 -4.75 -19.07 -10.63
CA LEU A 176 -4.56 -19.63 -11.95
C LEU A 176 -5.63 -19.16 -12.96
N GLU A 177 -5.21 -18.94 -14.18
CA GLU A 177 -6.08 -18.66 -15.34
C GLU A 177 -6.25 -19.96 -16.16
N PRO A 178 -7.21 -20.07 -17.10
CA PRO A 178 -8.20 -19.07 -17.51
C PRO A 178 -9.36 -18.83 -16.54
N SER A 179 -10.11 -17.78 -16.86
CA SER A 179 -11.43 -17.51 -16.33
C SER A 179 -12.49 -17.58 -17.44
N VAL A 180 -13.76 -17.78 -17.08
CA VAL A 180 -14.89 -17.90 -18.02
C VAL A 180 -14.99 -16.67 -18.93
N SER A 181 -14.66 -15.49 -18.42
CA SER A 181 -14.49 -14.28 -19.22
C SER A 181 -13.43 -13.36 -18.62
N THR A 182 -13.03 -12.32 -19.35
CA THR A 182 -12.12 -11.28 -18.82
C THR A 182 -12.74 -10.38 -17.74
N THR A 183 -14.02 -10.59 -17.41
CA THR A 183 -14.79 -9.78 -16.44
C THR A 183 -15.46 -10.62 -15.34
N ASP A 184 -15.05 -11.87 -15.21
CA ASP A 184 -15.59 -12.86 -14.30
C ASP A 184 -14.45 -13.79 -13.86
N GLY A 185 -14.14 -13.81 -12.56
CA GLY A 185 -13.07 -14.63 -11.98
C GLY A 185 -13.39 -16.13 -11.87
N THR A 186 -14.53 -16.60 -12.36
CA THR A 186 -14.88 -18.04 -12.34
C THR A 186 -13.90 -18.84 -13.20
N ASP A 187 -13.38 -19.95 -12.66
CA ASP A 187 -12.42 -20.81 -13.37
C ASP A 187 -12.99 -21.40 -14.67
N ALA A 188 -12.14 -21.47 -15.69
CA ALA A 188 -12.42 -22.17 -16.93
C ALA A 188 -11.25 -23.07 -17.34
N ASP A 189 -11.54 -24.09 -18.15
CA ASP A 189 -10.52 -24.96 -18.71
C ASP A 189 -9.78 -24.28 -19.87
N LEU A 190 -8.45 -24.41 -19.86
CA LEU A 190 -7.59 -24.01 -20.96
C LEU A 190 -7.99 -24.74 -22.25
N ALA A 191 -8.37 -23.96 -23.26
CA ALA A 191 -8.52 -24.44 -24.62
C ALA A 191 -7.13 -24.64 -25.26
N LEU A 192 -6.87 -25.87 -25.70
CA LEU A 192 -5.66 -26.24 -26.43
C LEU A 192 -6.03 -26.69 -27.83
N TYR A 193 -5.22 -26.33 -28.82
CA TYR A 193 -5.55 -26.49 -30.23
C TYR A 193 -4.68 -27.53 -30.93
N LYS A 194 -5.25 -28.22 -31.92
CA LYS A 194 -4.56 -29.23 -32.73
C LYS A 194 -3.47 -28.62 -33.63
N THR A 195 -3.58 -27.33 -33.99
CA THR A 195 -2.67 -26.66 -34.94
C THR A 195 -2.19 -25.31 -34.42
N GLU A 196 -1.01 -24.89 -34.90
CA GLU A 196 -0.42 -23.58 -34.61
C GLU A 196 -1.33 -22.42 -35.05
N GLU A 197 -1.94 -22.53 -36.23
CA GLU A 197 -2.80 -21.50 -36.80
C GLU A 197 -4.08 -21.28 -36.00
N LEU A 198 -4.69 -22.36 -35.48
CA LEU A 198 -5.88 -22.24 -34.64
C LEU A 198 -5.55 -21.58 -33.30
N ALA A 199 -4.43 -21.96 -32.68
CA ALA A 199 -3.97 -21.32 -31.45
C ALA A 199 -3.69 -19.82 -31.66
N LYS A 200 -3.03 -19.46 -32.76
CA LYS A 200 -2.74 -18.06 -33.11
C LYS A 200 -4.00 -17.22 -33.28
N ASN A 201 -5.05 -17.79 -33.88
CA ASN A 201 -6.32 -17.11 -34.13
C ASN A 201 -7.28 -17.15 -32.92
N SER A 202 -6.89 -17.79 -31.83
CA SER A 202 -7.68 -17.87 -30.60
C SER A 202 -6.77 -17.82 -29.37
N PRO A 203 -6.00 -16.73 -29.19
CA PRO A 203 -5.08 -16.61 -28.08
C PRO A 203 -5.83 -16.47 -26.76
N LEU A 204 -5.26 -17.03 -25.69
CA LEU A 204 -5.77 -16.85 -24.34
C LEU A 204 -5.38 -15.45 -23.84
N ALA A 205 -6.37 -14.60 -23.61
CA ALA A 205 -6.18 -13.32 -22.95
C ALA A 205 -5.87 -13.53 -21.46
N ILE A 206 -4.74 -13.01 -20.99
CA ILE A 206 -4.32 -13.08 -19.58
C ILE A 206 -3.96 -11.68 -19.11
N HIS A 207 -4.50 -11.27 -17.97
CA HIS A 207 -4.10 -10.02 -17.33
C HIS A 207 -3.09 -10.29 -16.23
N ILE A 208 -2.08 -9.42 -16.11
CA ILE A 208 -1.05 -9.52 -15.07
C ILE A 208 -0.93 -8.21 -14.28
N ASP A 209 -0.73 -8.35 -12.98
CA ASP A 209 -0.53 -7.28 -12.01
C ASP A 209 0.94 -7.25 -11.57
N ARG A 210 1.54 -6.07 -11.42
CA ARG A 210 2.79 -5.90 -10.67
C ARG A 210 2.60 -6.45 -9.25
N VAL A 211 3.64 -7.10 -8.70
CA VAL A 211 3.56 -7.68 -7.34
C VAL A 211 3.79 -6.64 -6.22
N VAL A 212 4.09 -5.40 -6.59
CA VAL A 212 4.34 -4.27 -5.69
C VAL A 212 3.26 -3.19 -5.83
N ALA A 213 3.12 -2.37 -4.79
CA ALA A 213 2.38 -1.12 -4.81
C ALA A 213 3.33 0.06 -5.05
N LYS A 214 2.78 1.18 -5.54
CA LYS A 214 3.47 2.45 -5.70
C LYS A 214 2.84 3.50 -4.78
N VAL A 215 3.67 4.27 -4.09
CA VAL A 215 3.21 5.36 -3.20
C VAL A 215 3.92 6.65 -3.58
N ARG A 216 3.16 7.75 -3.60
CA ARG A 216 3.68 9.11 -3.78
C ARG A 216 3.09 10.01 -2.71
N VAL A 217 3.90 10.91 -2.18
CA VAL A 217 3.47 11.88 -1.18
C VAL A 217 3.60 13.28 -1.75
N TYR A 218 2.51 14.03 -1.75
CA TYR A 218 2.47 15.43 -2.16
C TYR A 218 2.21 16.28 -0.92
N VAL A 219 2.98 17.35 -0.74
CA VAL A 219 2.92 18.19 0.46
C VAL A 219 2.69 19.64 0.09
N LYS A 220 1.57 20.20 0.55
CA LYS A 220 1.36 21.65 0.62
C LYS A 220 1.90 22.15 1.95
N GLN A 221 2.85 23.07 1.90
CA GLN A 221 3.45 23.70 3.09
C GLN A 221 2.52 24.76 3.71
N GLU A 222 1.27 24.37 3.99
CA GLU A 222 0.24 25.26 4.53
C GLU A 222 0.00 24.99 6.01
N SER A 223 0.01 26.05 6.83
CA SER A 223 -0.37 25.99 8.24
C SER A 223 -0.80 27.36 8.74
N ASP A 224 -1.81 27.39 9.62
CA ASP A 224 -2.24 28.63 10.27
C ASP A 224 -1.27 29.03 11.38
N VAL A 225 -0.69 28.05 12.08
CA VAL A 225 0.06 28.24 13.33
C VAL A 225 1.59 28.22 13.15
N ALA A 226 2.11 27.75 12.02
CA ALA A 226 3.54 27.57 11.79
C ALA A 226 3.97 27.87 10.35
N THR A 227 5.28 28.03 10.17
CA THR A 227 5.95 27.92 8.88
C THR A 227 6.43 26.48 8.72
N ILE A 228 6.15 25.86 7.57
CA ILE A 228 6.54 24.48 7.25
C ILE A 228 7.66 24.53 6.20
N ALA A 229 8.72 23.75 6.39
CA ALA A 229 9.83 23.68 5.44
C ALA A 229 10.41 22.27 5.34
N ASN A 230 11.19 22.04 4.28
CA ASN A 230 11.98 20.84 4.03
C ASN A 230 11.24 19.50 4.25
N PRO A 231 10.04 19.32 3.66
CA PRO A 231 9.34 18.05 3.75
C PRO A 231 10.15 16.94 3.10
N LYS A 232 10.35 15.85 3.84
CA LYS A 232 10.97 14.61 3.39
C LYS A 232 10.14 13.45 3.87
N TRP A 233 10.11 12.34 3.14
CA TRP A 233 9.29 11.19 3.53
C TRP A 233 9.95 9.86 3.22
N ILE A 234 9.42 8.80 3.81
CA ILE A 234 9.75 7.41 3.49
C ILE A 234 8.58 6.49 3.92
N LEU A 235 8.41 5.37 3.23
CA LEU A 235 7.56 4.28 3.70
C LEU A 235 8.16 3.59 4.92
N ASN A 236 7.31 3.25 5.88
CA ASN A 236 7.64 2.51 7.08
C ASN A 236 6.63 1.37 7.26
N ILE A 237 7.00 0.31 7.99
CA ILE A 237 6.20 -0.92 8.13
C ILE A 237 5.92 -1.58 6.77
N THR A 238 6.93 -1.63 5.89
CA THR A 238 6.78 -2.32 4.60
C THR A 238 7.01 -3.82 4.78
N ASN A 239 6.16 -4.65 4.19
CA ASN A 239 6.27 -6.11 4.26
C ASN A 239 7.58 -6.60 3.60
N THR A 240 8.09 -7.74 4.08
CA THR A 240 9.29 -8.43 3.57
C THR A 240 8.94 -9.73 2.87
N LYS A 241 7.68 -10.19 2.92
CA LYS A 241 7.23 -11.43 2.32
C LYS A 241 6.07 -11.16 1.37
N PHE A 242 5.95 -11.99 0.35
CA PHE A 242 4.83 -11.93 -0.60
C PHE A 242 4.58 -13.30 -1.22
N PHE A 243 3.35 -13.51 -1.71
CA PHE A 243 3.08 -14.61 -2.62
C PHE A 243 3.34 -14.17 -4.07
N PRO A 244 3.87 -15.03 -4.96
CA PRO A 244 3.90 -14.74 -6.39
C PRO A 244 2.53 -14.27 -6.88
N VAL A 245 1.46 -14.96 -6.46
CA VAL A 245 0.06 -14.59 -6.69
C VAL A 245 -0.71 -14.64 -5.36
N SER A 246 -1.15 -13.49 -4.85
CA SER A 246 -2.02 -13.43 -3.66
C SER A 246 -3.50 -13.55 -4.01
N GLU A 247 -4.22 -14.27 -3.15
CA GLU A 247 -5.67 -14.46 -3.25
C GLU A 247 -6.40 -13.13 -3.12
N ARG A 248 -7.39 -12.88 -4.00
CA ARG A 248 -8.31 -11.75 -3.92
C ARG A 248 -9.42 -12.01 -2.90
N ILE A 249 -9.79 -10.97 -2.16
CA ILE A 249 -10.92 -10.97 -1.24
C ILE A 249 -11.67 -9.64 -1.28
N LEU A 250 -12.98 -9.70 -1.03
CA LEU A 250 -13.82 -8.51 -0.89
C LEU A 250 -13.43 -7.74 0.38
N THR A 251 -13.34 -6.41 0.25
CA THR A 251 -13.35 -5.53 1.43
C THR A 251 -14.74 -5.54 2.07
N TRP A 252 -14.85 -4.96 3.27
CA TRP A 252 -16.15 -4.69 3.88
C TRP A 252 -17.04 -3.84 2.97
N ASN A 253 -16.47 -2.82 2.34
CA ASN A 253 -17.20 -1.89 1.47
C ASN A 253 -17.63 -2.56 0.16
N GLU A 254 -16.93 -3.59 -0.29
CA GLU A 254 -17.27 -4.32 -1.51
C GLU A 254 -18.34 -5.37 -1.32
N ASP A 255 -18.55 -5.85 -0.09
CA ASP A 255 -19.56 -6.86 0.22
C ASP A 255 -20.95 -6.23 0.46
N PRO A 256 -21.95 -6.49 -0.42
CA PRO A 256 -23.30 -6.00 -0.20
C PRO A 256 -23.94 -6.53 1.10
N ALA A 257 -23.50 -7.70 1.60
CA ALA A 257 -24.02 -8.28 2.83
C ALA A 257 -23.70 -7.42 4.06
N ASN A 258 -22.64 -6.62 3.99
CA ASN A 258 -22.23 -5.68 5.02
C ASN A 258 -22.91 -4.30 4.89
N GLY A 259 -23.74 -4.08 3.86
CA GLY A 259 -24.26 -2.74 3.52
C GLY A 259 -23.27 -1.88 2.73
N GLY A 260 -22.20 -2.50 2.22
CA GLY A 260 -21.23 -1.90 1.32
C GLY A 260 -21.81 -1.54 -0.05
N ARG A 261 -20.98 -0.95 -0.92
CA ARG A 261 -21.33 -0.57 -2.30
C ARG A 261 -21.59 -1.77 -3.22
N GLY A 262 -21.12 -2.97 -2.89
CA GLY A 262 -21.39 -4.18 -3.69
C GLY A 262 -20.66 -4.26 -5.04
N THR A 263 -19.62 -3.46 -5.24
CA THR A 263 -18.85 -3.41 -6.50
C THR A 263 -17.37 -3.28 -6.21
N CYS A 264 -16.50 -3.97 -6.96
CA CYS A 264 -15.06 -3.90 -6.70
C CYS A 264 -14.39 -2.78 -7.52
N ILE A 265 -14.04 -1.65 -6.87
CA ILE A 265 -13.55 -0.44 -7.56
C ILE A 265 -12.22 0.11 -7.02
N THR A 266 -11.71 -0.39 -5.88
CA THR A 266 -10.53 0.17 -5.19
C THR A 266 -9.55 -0.93 -4.75
N PRO A 267 -8.57 -1.39 -5.55
CA PRO A 267 -8.25 -1.03 -6.92
C PRO A 267 -9.13 -1.86 -7.86
N PHE A 268 -9.45 -1.27 -9.01
CA PHE A 268 -10.34 -1.83 -10.03
C PHE A 268 -10.15 -3.34 -10.26
N ASP A 269 -11.05 -4.16 -9.69
CA ASP A 269 -11.08 -5.59 -9.92
C ASP A 269 -12.09 -5.92 -11.02
N GLN A 270 -11.57 -6.23 -12.21
CA GLN A 270 -12.40 -6.66 -13.33
C GLN A 270 -13.05 -8.04 -13.09
N TYR A 271 -12.49 -8.87 -12.21
CA TYR A 271 -12.94 -10.24 -11.96
C TYR A 271 -14.10 -10.34 -10.97
N LYS A 272 -14.41 -9.26 -10.24
CA LYS A 272 -15.51 -9.16 -9.25
C LYS A 272 -15.38 -10.15 -8.08
N ILE A 273 -14.15 -10.45 -7.69
CA ILE A 273 -13.81 -11.36 -6.57
C ILE A 273 -13.12 -10.63 -5.42
N GLY A 274 -12.81 -9.35 -5.60
CA GLY A 274 -12.34 -8.47 -4.54
C GLY A 274 -11.09 -7.68 -4.93
N SER A 275 -11.03 -6.47 -4.41
CA SER A 275 -9.93 -5.56 -4.64
C SER A 275 -8.78 -5.74 -3.67
N TYR A 276 -9.06 -6.29 -2.49
CA TYR A 276 -8.09 -6.55 -1.43
C TYR A 276 -7.46 -7.94 -1.58
N ARG A 277 -6.42 -8.21 -0.79
CA ARG A 277 -5.61 -9.42 -0.93
C ARG A 277 -5.32 -10.08 0.41
N LYS A 278 -4.94 -11.35 0.35
CA LYS A 278 -4.28 -12.07 1.44
C LYS A 278 -2.80 -12.23 1.14
N ASP A 279 -1.98 -11.43 1.82
CA ASP A 279 -0.53 -11.60 1.83
C ASP A 279 -0.11 -12.74 2.80
N PRO A 280 1.19 -13.08 2.91
CA PRO A 280 1.66 -14.16 3.77
C PRO A 280 1.44 -13.94 5.27
N ASN A 281 1.26 -12.70 5.72
CA ASN A 281 1.21 -12.32 7.13
C ASN A 281 -0.22 -12.01 7.60
N TYR A 282 -1.15 -11.92 6.66
CA TYR A 282 -2.56 -11.55 6.82
C TYR A 282 -3.26 -12.08 8.09
N ASP A 283 -3.15 -13.39 8.35
CA ASP A 283 -3.80 -14.03 9.51
C ASP A 283 -2.92 -14.01 10.78
N ASN A 284 -1.59 -13.89 10.65
CA ASN A 284 -0.64 -14.00 11.77
C ASN A 284 0.51 -12.98 11.61
N GLN A 285 0.31 -11.77 12.13
CA GLN A 285 1.28 -10.68 12.05
C GLN A 285 2.35 -10.77 13.15
N ASN A 286 3.64 -10.63 12.82
CA ASN A 286 4.72 -10.52 13.79
C ASN A 286 5.45 -9.17 13.68
N GLY A 287 5.06 -8.24 14.56
CA GLY A 287 5.62 -6.89 14.62
C GLY A 287 7.14 -6.91 14.77
N GLY A 288 7.84 -6.15 13.93
CA GLY A 288 9.31 -6.02 13.97
C GLY A 288 10.11 -7.18 13.35
N LEU A 289 9.47 -8.29 12.95
CA LEU A 289 10.13 -9.39 12.23
C LEU A 289 9.71 -9.49 10.77
N ASP A 290 8.43 -9.24 10.50
CA ASP A 290 7.86 -9.34 9.16
C ASP A 290 8.00 -8.05 8.36
N TYR A 291 8.37 -6.95 9.02
CA TYR A 291 8.33 -5.60 8.46
C TYR A 291 9.64 -4.85 8.61
N MET A 292 9.90 -3.97 7.65
CA MET A 292 10.92 -2.94 7.76
C MET A 292 10.44 -1.78 8.60
N VAL A 293 11.17 -1.48 9.67
CA VAL A 293 10.86 -0.35 10.57
C VAL A 293 11.96 0.71 10.49
N ILE A 294 11.57 1.95 10.18
CA ILE A 294 12.46 3.11 10.17
C ILE A 294 12.60 3.65 11.59
N SER A 295 13.84 3.72 12.07
CA SER A 295 14.20 4.21 13.41
C SER A 295 15.25 5.32 13.39
N ASN A 296 15.75 5.68 12.20
CA ASN A 296 16.79 6.69 12.02
C ASN A 296 16.35 7.70 10.95
N ASP A 297 16.44 8.98 11.28
CA ASP A 297 15.96 10.07 10.45
C ASP A 297 16.80 10.28 9.18
N VAL A 298 18.04 9.79 9.15
CA VAL A 298 18.91 9.77 7.97
C VAL A 298 18.30 8.96 6.82
N ALA A 299 17.42 8.01 7.12
CA ALA A 299 16.72 7.24 6.09
C ALA A 299 15.56 8.02 5.42
N ILE A 300 15.07 9.10 6.04
CA ILE A 300 13.92 9.86 5.55
C ILE A 300 14.39 10.90 4.53
N VAL A 301 14.50 10.48 3.27
CA VAL A 301 15.22 11.24 2.23
C VAL A 301 14.38 11.65 1.02
N ASN A 302 13.24 10.99 0.79
CA ASN A 302 12.49 11.19 -0.45
C ASN A 302 11.83 12.57 -0.47
N ASP A 303 11.93 13.25 -1.60
CA ASP A 303 11.21 14.49 -1.85
C ASP A 303 9.73 14.24 -2.14
N PRO A 304 8.83 15.19 -1.81
CA PRO A 304 7.45 15.10 -2.25
C PRO A 304 7.35 14.99 -3.77
N GLY A 305 6.48 14.09 -4.23
CA GLY A 305 6.28 13.75 -5.64
C GLY A 305 7.16 12.61 -6.16
N GLU A 306 8.23 12.23 -5.44
CA GLU A 306 8.98 11.01 -5.77
C GLU A 306 8.13 9.76 -5.52
N SER A 307 8.44 8.69 -6.26
CA SER A 307 7.76 7.40 -6.12
C SER A 307 8.57 6.46 -5.27
N GLN A 308 7.92 5.80 -4.33
CA GLN A 308 8.48 4.65 -3.62
C GLN A 308 7.60 3.42 -3.85
N TYR A 309 8.23 2.24 -3.86
CA TYR A 309 7.54 0.97 -4.02
C TYR A 309 7.64 0.13 -2.76
N CYS A 310 6.64 -0.71 -2.53
CA CYS A 310 6.65 -1.69 -1.45
C CYS A 310 5.92 -2.96 -1.90
N LEU A 311 6.21 -4.08 -1.24
CA LEU A 311 5.36 -5.27 -1.34
C LEU A 311 3.96 -4.93 -0.83
N GLU A 312 2.96 -5.68 -1.29
CA GLU A 312 1.64 -5.60 -0.66
C GLU A 312 1.74 -5.92 0.85
N ASN A 313 0.93 -5.24 1.64
CA ASN A 313 0.83 -5.43 3.08
C ASN A 313 -0.64 -5.27 3.46
N THR A 314 -1.26 -6.38 3.84
CA THR A 314 -2.70 -6.50 4.06
C THR A 314 -3.00 -7.21 5.36
N GLN A 315 -4.17 -6.98 5.92
CA GLN A 315 -4.51 -7.49 7.24
C GLN A 315 -6.03 -7.67 7.43
N THR A 316 -6.40 -8.48 8.41
CA THR A 316 -7.76 -8.50 8.96
C THR A 316 -8.04 -7.23 9.78
N SER A 317 -9.31 -6.88 9.99
CA SER A 317 -9.69 -5.69 10.80
C SER A 317 -9.14 -5.69 12.23
N ILE A 318 -9.00 -6.85 12.89
CA ILE A 318 -8.39 -6.95 14.23
C ILE A 318 -6.89 -6.60 14.25
N HIS A 319 -6.27 -6.55 13.08
CA HIS A 319 -4.85 -6.29 12.87
C HIS A 319 -4.61 -4.92 12.21
N ASN A 320 -5.64 -4.07 12.10
CA ASN A 320 -5.50 -2.65 11.75
C ASN A 320 -4.85 -1.88 12.91
N LEU A 321 -3.55 -2.11 13.10
CA LEU A 321 -2.73 -1.57 14.17
C LEU A 321 -1.46 -0.96 13.60
N HIS A 322 -0.96 0.08 14.25
CA HIS A 322 0.18 0.87 13.78
C HIS A 322 1.44 0.05 13.44
N GLN A 323 1.67 -1.05 14.16
CA GLN A 323 2.83 -1.92 13.97
C GLN A 323 2.73 -2.89 12.78
N TYR A 324 1.56 -3.02 12.16
CA TYR A 324 1.30 -3.95 11.05
C TYR A 324 0.97 -3.22 9.74
N THR A 325 0.46 -2.00 9.83
CA THR A 325 0.01 -1.22 8.67
C THR A 325 1.13 -0.41 8.05
N THR A 326 1.30 -0.53 6.72
CA THR A 326 2.24 0.31 5.97
C THR A 326 1.86 1.77 6.15
N GLN A 327 2.84 2.58 6.52
CA GLN A 327 2.64 3.99 6.82
C GLN A 327 3.63 4.85 6.05
N VAL A 328 3.24 6.10 5.79
CA VAL A 328 4.21 7.15 5.42
C VAL A 328 4.74 7.78 6.70
N LEU A 329 6.07 7.81 6.83
CA LEU A 329 6.78 8.61 7.82
C LEU A 329 7.24 9.91 7.15
N LEU A 330 6.55 11.01 7.47
CA LEU A 330 6.82 12.34 6.96
C LEU A 330 7.63 13.14 8.00
N LYS A 331 8.75 13.72 7.58
CA LYS A 331 9.61 14.63 8.34
C LYS A 331 9.46 16.03 7.75
N VAL A 332 9.27 17.04 8.59
CA VAL A 332 9.27 18.46 8.21
C VAL A 332 10.01 19.28 9.26
N GLU A 333 10.45 20.47 8.86
CA GLU A 333 10.70 21.56 9.81
C GLU A 333 9.37 22.29 10.08
N PHE A 334 8.95 22.31 11.34
CA PHE A 334 7.75 22.98 11.83
C PHE A 334 8.17 24.11 12.75
N LEU A 335 8.02 25.37 12.33
CA LEU A 335 8.38 26.53 13.13
C LEU A 335 7.14 27.33 13.54
N PRO A 336 6.72 27.33 14.82
CA PRO A 336 5.59 28.12 15.26
C PRO A 336 5.73 29.61 14.94
N LYS A 337 4.63 30.24 14.51
CA LYS A 337 4.59 31.68 14.17
C LYS A 337 4.59 32.59 15.39
N ALA A 338 4.23 32.08 16.57
CA ALA A 338 4.05 32.88 17.77
C ALA A 338 4.49 32.14 19.04
N PHE A 339 5.34 32.80 19.84
CA PHE A 339 5.79 32.35 21.16
C PHE A 339 5.31 33.39 22.18
N LYS A 340 4.29 33.06 22.98
CA LYS A 340 3.68 34.05 23.89
C LYS A 340 4.61 34.34 25.06
N LYS A 341 4.66 35.60 25.51
CA LYS A 341 5.33 36.02 26.75
C LYS A 341 4.34 36.21 27.90
N PRO A 342 4.79 36.11 29.17
CA PRO A 342 3.90 36.32 30.31
C PRO A 342 3.44 37.79 30.41
N HIS A 343 2.14 37.98 30.68
CA HIS A 343 1.53 39.28 31.00
C HIS A 343 1.66 40.39 29.94
N THR A 344 1.99 40.06 28.69
CA THR A 344 2.09 41.02 27.58
C THR A 344 1.46 40.47 26.30
N THR A 345 1.18 41.35 25.35
CA THR A 345 0.83 40.98 23.96
C THR A 345 2.05 40.75 23.08
N ASP A 346 3.25 41.11 23.54
CA ASP A 346 4.49 40.91 22.81
C ASP A 346 4.79 39.43 22.64
N LEU A 347 5.41 39.10 21.50
CA LEU A 347 5.83 37.74 21.18
C LEU A 347 7.34 37.60 21.37
N GLY A 348 7.76 36.42 21.80
CA GLY A 348 9.15 35.99 21.76
C GLY A 348 9.63 35.80 20.33
N THR A 349 10.93 35.97 20.15
CA THR A 349 11.60 35.66 18.90
C THR A 349 11.82 34.14 18.79
N PRO A 350 11.69 33.55 17.59
CA PRO A 350 12.11 32.16 17.35
C PRO A 350 13.58 31.94 17.75
N ASP A 351 13.92 30.75 18.24
CA ASP A 351 15.31 30.37 18.48
C ASP A 351 16.08 30.36 17.14
N PRO A 352 17.31 30.88 17.06
CA PRO A 352 18.11 30.83 15.83
C PRO A 352 18.34 29.42 15.29
N ASN A 353 18.38 28.40 16.17
CA ASN A 353 18.48 26.99 15.81
C ASN A 353 17.10 26.35 15.58
N LYS A 354 15.99 27.12 15.64
CA LYS A 354 14.61 26.65 15.48
C LYS A 354 14.10 25.70 16.57
N ASP A 355 14.86 25.53 17.66
CA ASP A 355 14.42 24.82 18.85
C ASP A 355 13.12 25.40 19.41
N PHE A 356 12.14 24.55 19.72
CA PHE A 356 10.94 24.97 20.44
C PHE A 356 10.34 23.85 21.29
N MET A 357 9.49 24.25 22.23
CA MET A 357 8.72 23.36 23.09
C MET A 357 7.23 23.59 22.92
N ARG A 358 6.46 22.50 22.92
CA ARG A 358 5.01 22.52 23.05
C ARG A 358 4.63 21.99 24.43
N ILE A 359 4.02 22.85 25.24
CA ILE A 359 3.60 22.52 26.61
C ILE A 359 2.13 22.86 26.76
N ASN A 360 1.28 21.87 27.07
CA ASN A 360 -0.17 22.05 27.23
C ASN A 360 -0.84 22.82 26.06
N GLY A 361 -0.35 22.60 24.83
CA GLY A 361 -0.84 23.26 23.61
C GLY A 361 -0.23 24.64 23.30
N GLY A 362 0.52 25.25 24.22
CA GLY A 362 1.27 26.49 23.98
C GLY A 362 2.65 26.24 23.38
N PHE A 363 3.20 27.22 22.66
CA PHE A 363 4.54 27.19 22.07
C PHE A 363 5.51 28.10 22.81
N TYR A 364 6.72 27.60 23.07
CA TYR A 364 7.75 28.29 23.84
C TYR A 364 9.14 28.06 23.22
N THR A 365 9.95 29.11 23.13
CA THR A 365 11.42 28.98 23.05
C THR A 365 12.01 28.80 24.44
N PHE A 366 13.30 28.49 24.56
CA PHE A 366 13.99 28.42 25.85
C PHE A 366 13.86 29.73 26.63
N ASP A 367 14.01 30.88 25.96
CA ASP A 367 13.89 32.18 26.61
C ASP A 367 12.47 32.45 27.10
N THR A 368 11.46 32.26 26.26
CA THR A 368 10.07 32.47 26.69
C THR A 368 9.63 31.48 27.77
N LEU A 369 10.14 30.24 27.76
CA LEU A 369 9.87 29.28 28.84
C LEU A 369 10.45 29.79 30.16
N LYS A 370 11.71 30.26 30.18
CA LYS A 370 12.33 30.83 31.39
C LYS A 370 11.51 32.01 31.92
N GLU A 371 11.05 32.92 31.05
CA GLU A 371 10.17 34.03 31.43
C GLU A 371 8.87 33.55 32.09
N TRP A 372 8.22 32.52 31.52
CA TRP A 372 6.99 31.95 32.06
C TRP A 372 7.20 31.22 33.40
N ILE A 373 8.27 30.45 33.54
CA ILE A 373 8.60 29.77 34.81
C ILE A 373 8.85 30.80 35.91
N GLU A 374 9.59 31.88 35.60
CA GLU A 374 9.76 32.98 36.54
C GLU A 374 8.42 33.60 36.96
N ALA A 375 7.51 33.86 36.01
CA ALA A 375 6.19 34.42 36.29
C ALA A 375 5.32 33.49 37.16
N GLU A 376 5.32 32.17 36.89
CA GLU A 376 4.62 31.17 37.70
C GLU A 376 5.18 31.11 39.12
N LEU A 377 6.50 31.08 39.29
CA LEU A 377 7.15 31.04 40.60
C LEU A 377 6.92 32.32 41.42
N ARG A 378 7.04 33.50 40.80
CA ARG A 378 6.75 34.78 41.46
C ARG A 378 5.28 34.94 41.84
N SER A 379 4.39 34.27 41.11
CA SER A 379 2.97 34.19 41.49
C SER A 379 2.74 33.23 42.66
N LYS A 380 3.40 32.07 42.63
CA LYS A 380 3.28 31.00 43.62
C LYS A 380 3.77 31.41 45.01
N TYR A 381 4.83 32.18 45.11
CA TYR A 381 5.42 32.58 46.40
C TYR A 381 5.06 34.03 46.76
N ASP A 382 4.96 34.32 48.06
CA ASP A 382 4.89 35.70 48.56
C ASP A 382 6.29 36.29 48.80
N ALA A 383 6.34 37.56 49.23
CA ALA A 383 7.61 38.26 49.47
C ALA A 383 8.46 37.65 50.61
N THR A 384 7.87 36.76 51.43
CA THR A 384 8.56 36.05 52.52
C THR A 384 9.03 34.65 52.11
N GLY A 385 8.77 34.23 50.87
CA GLY A 385 9.11 32.89 50.39
C GLY A 385 8.15 31.80 50.86
N THR A 386 6.93 32.18 51.24
CA THR A 386 5.86 31.25 51.61
C THR A 386 4.97 30.97 50.40
N SER A 387 4.64 29.70 50.15
CA SER A 387 3.83 29.30 49.01
C SER A 387 2.36 29.70 49.19
N LYS A 388 1.69 30.05 48.08
CA LYS A 388 0.25 30.30 47.99
C LYS A 388 -0.41 29.02 47.45
N PRO A 389 -1.12 28.23 48.27
CA PRO A 389 -1.65 26.94 47.85
C PRO A 389 -2.65 27.03 46.69
N SER A 390 -3.37 28.16 46.58
CA SER A 390 -4.37 28.39 45.52
C SER A 390 -3.78 28.72 44.15
N VAL A 391 -2.48 29.01 44.05
CA VAL A 391 -1.81 29.31 42.78
C VAL A 391 -1.21 28.02 42.23
N THR A 392 -1.59 27.64 41.01
CA THR A 392 -1.03 26.49 40.29
C THR A 392 0.15 26.92 39.43
N THR A 393 1.06 25.98 39.14
CA THR A 393 2.29 26.21 38.37
C THR A 393 2.36 25.23 37.21
N THR A 394 1.36 25.29 36.32
CA THR A 394 1.10 24.27 35.31
C THR A 394 2.29 24.03 34.37
N LEU A 395 3.02 25.07 33.95
CA LEU A 395 4.20 24.92 33.11
C LEU A 395 5.40 24.39 33.90
N THR A 396 5.58 24.86 35.13
CA THR A 396 6.65 24.41 36.04
C THR A 396 6.47 22.94 36.42
N ASP A 397 5.25 22.51 36.67
CA ASP A 397 4.91 21.13 37.02
C ASP A 397 5.20 20.21 35.83
N ALA A 398 4.75 20.59 34.61
CA ALA A 398 5.05 19.85 33.39
C ALA A 398 6.56 19.80 33.08
N LEU A 399 7.28 20.92 33.28
CA LEU A 399 8.73 20.96 33.15
C LEU A 399 9.41 20.01 34.13
N ASN A 400 9.00 20.00 35.41
CA ASN A 400 9.60 19.11 36.41
C ASN A 400 9.42 17.63 36.06
N VAL A 401 8.25 17.23 35.56
CA VAL A 401 8.00 15.85 35.07
C VAL A 401 8.96 15.52 33.91
N TYR A 402 9.11 16.44 32.95
CA TYR A 402 10.02 16.28 31.83
C TYR A 402 11.49 16.15 32.29
N LEU A 403 11.93 17.02 33.20
CA LEU A 403 13.31 17.02 33.72
C LEU A 403 13.64 15.71 34.44
N ASP A 404 12.71 15.19 35.24
CA ASP A 404 12.89 13.92 35.96
C ASP A 404 13.00 12.75 34.98
N SER A 405 12.09 12.68 34.01
CA SER A 405 12.07 11.64 32.97
C SER A 405 13.34 11.64 32.09
N LYS A 406 13.90 12.82 31.78
CA LYS A 406 15.15 12.95 31.02
C LYS A 406 16.41 12.83 31.88
N GLY A 407 16.27 12.52 33.17
CA GLY A 407 17.38 12.33 34.12
C GLY A 407 18.18 13.60 34.41
N ILE A 408 17.58 14.78 34.19
CA ILE A 408 18.13 16.09 34.57
C ILE A 408 17.85 16.35 36.07
N GLY A 409 16.77 15.75 36.59
CA GLY A 409 16.35 15.80 37.98
C GLY A 409 15.39 16.96 38.25
N LYS A 410 14.30 16.65 38.97
CA LYS A 410 13.30 17.63 39.37
C LYS A 410 13.84 18.67 40.37
N VAL A 411 13.21 19.85 40.36
CA VAL A 411 13.45 20.91 41.34
C VAL A 411 12.31 20.92 42.36
N SER A 412 12.64 20.79 43.65
CA SER A 412 11.65 20.78 44.73
C SER A 412 11.05 22.16 44.99
N LEU A 413 9.72 22.24 44.99
CA LEU A 413 8.96 23.41 45.41
C LEU A 413 8.57 23.25 46.89
N LEU A 414 9.24 23.94 47.80
CA LEU A 414 8.97 23.87 49.25
C LEU A 414 7.81 24.80 49.63
N ASP A 415 7.15 24.53 50.77
CA ASP A 415 6.02 25.32 51.25
C ASP A 415 6.43 26.68 51.85
N SER A 416 7.64 26.78 52.41
CA SER A 416 8.16 28.01 53.03
C SER A 416 9.68 28.06 53.00
N GLY A 417 10.25 29.25 53.26
CA GLY A 417 11.70 29.47 53.29
C GLY A 417 12.35 29.47 51.90
N VAL A 418 11.56 29.68 50.84
CA VAL A 418 12.04 29.68 49.45
C VAL A 418 12.60 31.04 49.07
N ASN A 419 13.85 31.07 48.61
CA ASN A 419 14.38 32.20 47.86
C ASN A 419 13.99 32.05 46.38
N VAL A 420 13.02 32.85 45.93
CA VAL A 420 12.45 32.75 44.58
C VAL A 420 13.50 33.02 43.50
N ASP A 421 14.40 33.99 43.70
CA ASP A 421 15.43 34.30 42.71
C ASP A 421 16.43 33.14 42.56
N ALA A 422 16.83 32.50 43.67
CA ALA A 422 17.67 31.31 43.62
C ALA A 422 16.96 30.10 42.96
N LEU A 423 15.65 29.97 43.18
CA LEU A 423 14.83 28.93 42.57
C LEU A 423 14.72 29.14 41.05
N VAL A 424 14.48 30.37 40.60
CA VAL A 424 14.48 30.74 39.17
C VAL A 424 15.82 30.43 38.51
N ILE A 425 16.95 30.78 39.15
CA ILE A 425 18.29 30.45 38.65
C ILE A 425 18.45 28.92 38.51
N THR A 426 17.95 28.16 39.48
CA THR A 426 18.01 26.69 39.45
C THR A 426 17.23 26.13 38.26
N PHE A 427 15.99 26.57 38.05
CA PHE A 427 15.20 26.15 36.89
C PHE A 427 15.83 26.59 35.57
N ASN A 428 16.36 27.80 35.47
CA ASN A 428 17.01 28.28 34.25
C ASN A 428 18.21 27.40 33.87
N GLY A 429 19.04 27.03 34.84
CA GLY A 429 20.14 26.09 34.60
C GLY A 429 19.65 24.72 34.14
N LYS A 430 18.56 24.22 34.73
CA LYS A 430 17.94 22.94 34.34
C LYS A 430 17.33 22.99 32.93
N ILE A 431 16.74 24.13 32.54
CA ILE A 431 16.24 24.37 31.19
C ILE A 431 17.39 24.36 30.18
N ASP A 432 18.54 24.94 30.52
CA ASP A 432 19.73 24.93 29.65
C ASP A 432 20.30 23.51 29.43
N GLU A 433 20.12 22.60 30.40
CA GLU A 433 20.51 21.19 30.27
C GLU A 433 19.63 20.41 29.26
N ILE A 434 18.39 20.87 28.97
CA ILE A 434 17.45 20.15 28.10
C ILE A 434 18.02 19.95 26.70
N LYS A 435 18.65 20.98 26.13
CA LYS A 435 19.22 20.92 24.77
C LYS A 435 20.22 19.77 24.62
N GLY A 436 21.00 19.49 25.66
CA GLY A 436 21.96 18.37 25.68
C GLY A 436 21.33 16.98 25.71
N LYS A 437 20.01 16.87 25.95
CA LYS A 437 19.27 15.59 25.93
C LYS A 437 18.64 15.27 24.57
N GLY A 438 18.66 16.20 23.62
CA GLY A 438 18.00 16.07 22.33
C GLY A 438 16.47 16.16 22.43
N ALA A 439 15.81 16.06 21.28
CA ALA A 439 14.35 16.13 21.19
C ALA A 439 13.65 15.10 22.08
N GLY A 440 12.37 15.35 22.38
CA GLY A 440 11.51 14.29 22.88
C GLY A 440 10.25 14.73 23.59
N ALA A 441 9.40 13.76 23.87
CA ALA A 441 8.08 13.92 24.45
C ALA A 441 7.99 13.25 25.83
N VAL A 442 7.47 13.97 26.82
CA VAL A 442 7.07 13.41 28.12
C VAL A 442 5.75 14.05 28.50
N GLU A 443 4.69 13.24 28.53
CA GLU A 443 3.32 13.70 28.77
C GLU A 443 2.97 14.92 27.89
N ASN A 444 2.65 16.06 28.51
CA ASN A 444 2.26 17.27 27.80
C ASN A 444 3.44 18.19 27.42
N PHE A 445 4.69 17.81 27.74
CA PHE A 445 5.90 18.56 27.39
C PHE A 445 6.61 17.89 26.21
N ASN A 446 6.71 18.60 25.09
CA ASN A 446 7.37 18.13 23.89
C ASN A 446 8.46 19.12 23.49
N TYR A 447 9.70 18.67 23.35
CA TYR A 447 10.83 19.46 22.86
C TYR A 447 11.21 19.02 21.45
N TYR A 448 11.21 19.95 20.52
CA TYR A 448 11.54 19.76 19.11
C TYR A 448 12.90 20.41 18.85
N ALA A 449 13.92 19.56 18.70
CA ALA A 449 15.24 20.01 18.29
C ALA A 449 15.23 20.37 16.79
N ASP A 450 15.88 21.47 16.44
CA ASP A 450 15.98 21.99 15.07
C ASP A 450 14.62 22.24 14.38
N GLY A 451 13.54 22.33 15.16
CA GLY A 451 12.17 22.44 14.66
C GLY A 451 11.67 21.18 13.94
N ILE A 452 12.37 20.05 14.05
CA ILE A 452 12.03 18.82 13.33
C ILE A 452 10.80 18.16 13.93
N SER A 453 9.83 17.83 13.07
CA SER A 453 8.61 17.14 13.45
C SER A 453 8.30 15.97 12.52
N TYR A 454 7.88 14.85 13.09
CA TYR A 454 7.56 13.61 12.40
C TYR A 454 6.06 13.33 12.43
N TYR A 455 5.53 12.82 11.33
CA TYR A 455 4.12 12.43 11.20
C TYR A 455 4.05 11.01 10.65
N LYS A 456 3.16 10.19 11.24
CA LYS A 456 2.76 8.90 10.70
C LYS A 456 1.45 9.10 9.94
N ILE A 457 1.37 8.59 8.73
CA ILE A 457 0.14 8.59 7.94
C ILE A 457 -0.15 7.15 7.57
N MET A 458 -1.23 6.59 8.14
CA MET A 458 -1.69 5.26 7.79
C MET A 458 -2.32 5.28 6.40
N ILE A 459 -1.90 4.34 5.56
CA ILE A 459 -2.38 4.29 4.18
C ILE A 459 -3.73 3.57 4.15
N LYS A 460 -4.79 4.34 3.89
CA LYS A 460 -6.12 3.79 3.64
C LYS A 460 -6.24 3.28 2.20
N HIS A 461 -6.88 2.13 2.07
CA HIS A 461 -7.12 1.43 0.83
C HIS A 461 -8.53 1.66 0.29
N ASP A 462 -9.56 1.24 1.04
CA ASP A 462 -10.95 1.29 0.58
C ASP A 462 -11.88 1.96 1.61
N ASP A 463 -11.58 3.23 1.88
CA ASP A 463 -12.22 4.05 2.91
C ASP A 463 -13.70 4.37 2.62
N THR A 464 -14.49 4.55 3.67
CA THR A 464 -15.93 4.83 3.59
C THR A 464 -16.45 5.50 4.86
N ASP A 465 -17.46 6.37 4.73
CA ASP A 465 -18.12 7.01 5.88
C ASP A 465 -19.12 6.09 6.61
N LYS A 466 -19.37 4.90 6.06
CA LYS A 466 -20.39 3.95 6.57
C LYS A 466 -19.90 3.08 7.71
N ALA A 467 -18.60 2.88 7.83
CA ALA A 467 -17.99 2.02 8.85
C ALA A 467 -16.56 2.47 9.11
N LEU A 468 -16.05 2.15 10.30
CA LEU A 468 -14.71 2.53 10.74
C LEU A 468 -13.97 1.28 11.21
N ASN A 469 -12.68 1.25 10.92
CA ASN A 469 -11.77 0.17 11.22
C ASN A 469 -12.22 -1.20 10.70
N GLU A 470 -12.75 -1.24 9.49
CA GLU A 470 -13.26 -2.48 8.87
C GLU A 470 -12.26 -3.15 7.92
N LEU A 471 -12.60 -4.37 7.48
CA LEU A 471 -11.76 -5.13 6.56
C LEU A 471 -11.52 -4.35 5.26
N GLY A 472 -10.25 -4.16 4.90
CA GLY A 472 -9.84 -3.51 3.66
C GLY A 472 -9.82 -1.98 3.72
N GLU A 473 -10.12 -1.38 4.87
CA GLU A 473 -9.96 0.07 5.04
C GLU A 473 -8.50 0.49 5.00
N PHE A 474 -7.61 -0.30 5.60
CA PHE A 474 -6.16 -0.05 5.63
C PHE A 474 -5.38 -1.11 4.85
N GLY A 475 -4.18 -0.74 4.40
CA GLY A 475 -3.24 -1.63 3.74
C GLY A 475 -2.83 -1.14 2.35
N VAL A 476 -1.81 -1.78 1.80
CA VAL A 476 -1.35 -1.51 0.42
C VAL A 476 -1.44 -2.78 -0.39
N VAL A 477 -2.19 -2.71 -1.48
CA VAL A 477 -2.40 -3.81 -2.42
C VAL A 477 -1.53 -3.64 -3.66
N ARG A 478 -1.01 -4.76 -4.17
CA ARG A 478 -0.20 -4.83 -5.40
C ARG A 478 -0.88 -4.17 -6.61
N ASN A 479 -0.07 -3.68 -7.56
CA ASN A 479 -0.49 -3.00 -8.79
C ASN A 479 -1.45 -1.80 -8.58
N SER A 480 -1.29 -1.13 -7.44
CA SER A 480 -2.05 0.07 -7.07
C SER A 480 -1.11 1.25 -6.85
N VAL A 481 -1.60 2.46 -7.13
CA VAL A 481 -0.92 3.72 -6.81
C VAL A 481 -1.68 4.44 -5.71
N TYR A 482 -0.97 4.79 -4.63
CA TYR A 482 -1.49 5.57 -3.51
C TYR A 482 -0.88 6.96 -3.55
N ASP A 483 -1.71 7.96 -3.85
CA ASP A 483 -1.32 9.37 -3.82
C ASP A 483 -1.81 10.01 -2.52
N ILE A 484 -0.85 10.30 -1.65
CA ILE A 484 -1.11 10.87 -0.33
C ILE A 484 -0.86 12.37 -0.41
N ASN A 485 -1.94 13.14 -0.35
CA ASN A 485 -1.94 14.58 -0.47
C ASN A 485 -2.08 15.21 0.92
N VAL A 486 -0.96 15.69 1.48
CA VAL A 486 -0.94 16.47 2.71
C VAL A 486 -1.31 17.91 2.38
N ASN A 487 -2.54 18.30 2.69
CA ASN A 487 -3.10 19.59 2.32
C ASN A 487 -2.80 20.69 3.34
N LYS A 488 -2.71 20.35 4.64
CA LYS A 488 -2.49 21.33 5.71
C LYS A 488 -1.89 20.70 6.96
N PHE A 489 -1.04 21.45 7.65
CA PHE A 489 -0.48 21.13 8.96
C PHE A 489 -1.20 21.93 10.05
N ASN A 490 -1.95 21.24 10.90
CA ASN A 490 -2.74 21.85 11.97
C ASN A 490 -1.92 22.02 13.26
N ASN A 491 -1.03 21.07 13.55
CA ASN A 491 -0.18 21.04 14.76
C ASN A 491 1.17 20.37 14.44
N PRO A 492 2.23 20.58 15.26
CA PRO A 492 3.40 19.73 15.17
C PRO A 492 3.02 18.28 15.47
N GLY A 493 3.63 17.34 14.76
CA GLY A 493 3.55 15.91 15.03
C GLY A 493 4.45 15.51 16.19
N TYR A 494 5.18 14.41 16.05
CA TYR A 494 6.08 13.89 17.09
C TYR A 494 7.46 14.57 17.03
N PRO A 495 8.11 14.84 18.19
CA PRO A 495 9.48 15.38 18.23
C PRO A 495 10.56 14.34 17.92
N GLU A 496 10.22 13.06 18.04
CA GLU A 496 11.08 11.91 17.73
C GLU A 496 10.34 11.00 16.74
N ILE A 497 11.07 10.12 16.04
CA ILE A 497 10.42 9.12 15.18
C ILE A 497 9.56 8.23 16.07
N PRO A 498 8.22 8.23 15.89
CA PRO A 498 7.34 7.44 16.73
C PRO A 498 7.57 5.95 16.47
N THR A 499 7.77 5.18 17.54
CA THR A 499 7.86 3.72 17.45
C THR A 499 6.46 3.16 17.14
N PRO A 500 6.29 2.35 16.09
CA PRO A 500 5.01 1.71 15.79
C PRO A 500 4.61 0.74 16.92
N GLY A 501 3.36 0.81 17.37
CA GLY A 501 2.85 0.06 18.52
C GLY A 501 1.52 -0.65 18.23
N THR A 502 0.85 -1.10 19.29
CA THR A 502 -0.45 -1.79 19.23
C THR A 502 -1.64 -0.83 19.18
N ASP A 503 -1.40 0.47 18.95
CA ASP A 503 -2.49 1.44 18.81
C ASP A 503 -3.29 1.14 17.53
N PRO A 504 -4.62 1.32 17.56
CA PRO A 504 -5.47 1.13 16.39
C PRO A 504 -5.15 2.17 15.30
N ASP A 505 -5.25 1.77 14.03
CA ASP A 505 -4.97 2.67 12.90
C ASP A 505 -5.97 3.82 12.76
N GLU A 506 -7.21 3.60 13.18
CA GLU A 506 -8.24 4.63 13.17
C GLU A 506 -8.03 5.57 14.37
N GLU A 507 -7.32 6.66 14.13
CA GLU A 507 -7.14 7.76 15.07
C GLU A 507 -7.82 9.04 14.57
N ASP A 508 -8.45 9.78 15.50
CA ASP A 508 -8.89 11.16 15.27
C ASP A 508 -7.67 12.10 15.14
N GLY A 509 -6.96 12.00 14.03
CA GLY A 509 -5.71 12.71 13.78
C GLY A 509 -5.91 14.21 13.60
N SER A 510 -5.71 15.01 14.66
CA SER A 510 -5.76 16.48 14.61
C SER A 510 -4.50 17.16 14.04
N PHE A 511 -3.53 16.38 13.53
CA PHE A 511 -2.21 16.88 13.10
C PHE A 511 -2.19 17.40 11.67
N LEU A 512 -2.81 16.67 10.75
CA LEU A 512 -2.77 16.92 9.31
C LEU A 512 -4.17 16.89 8.71
N ALA A 513 -4.38 17.65 7.64
CA ALA A 513 -5.48 17.42 6.71
C ALA A 513 -4.92 16.65 5.50
N ILE A 514 -5.36 15.41 5.32
CA ILE A 514 -4.86 14.53 4.26
C ILE A 514 -5.98 14.08 3.32
N GLN A 515 -5.62 13.79 2.08
CA GLN A 515 -6.46 13.08 1.12
C GLN A 515 -5.64 11.96 0.50
N ILE A 516 -6.16 10.74 0.53
CA ILE A 516 -5.53 9.58 -0.11
C ILE A 516 -6.37 9.20 -1.32
N ASN A 517 -5.76 9.21 -2.50
CA ASN A 517 -6.38 8.72 -3.73
C ASN A 517 -5.73 7.39 -4.10
N VAL A 518 -6.56 6.38 -4.41
CA VAL A 518 -6.09 5.03 -4.77
C VAL A 518 -6.49 4.75 -6.20
N ASN A 519 -5.48 4.64 -7.07
CA ASN A 519 -5.66 4.47 -8.51
C ASN A 519 -5.06 3.15 -9.02
N PRO A 520 -5.60 2.58 -10.10
CA PRO A 520 -5.02 1.42 -10.76
C PRO A 520 -3.72 1.84 -11.46
N TRP A 521 -2.71 0.97 -11.39
CA TRP A 521 -1.43 1.21 -12.05
C TRP A 521 -1.40 0.52 -13.41
N THR A 522 -1.63 1.28 -14.47
CA THR A 522 -1.68 0.78 -15.84
C THR A 522 -0.30 0.70 -16.47
N TRP A 523 -0.22 0.18 -17.70
CA TRP A 523 1.01 0.21 -18.49
C TRP A 523 1.27 1.58 -19.08
N TYR A 524 2.53 1.82 -19.43
CA TYR A 524 2.96 2.98 -20.21
C TYR A 524 2.21 3.05 -21.54
N THR A 525 1.65 4.22 -21.85
CA THR A 525 1.06 4.56 -23.14
C THR A 525 1.78 5.76 -23.74
N GLN A 526 2.13 5.67 -25.02
CA GLN A 526 2.67 6.77 -25.79
C GLN A 526 1.55 7.34 -26.67
N GLU A 527 1.24 8.62 -26.52
CA GLU A 527 0.36 9.34 -27.43
C GLU A 527 1.23 10.07 -28.48
N GLU A 528 1.00 9.79 -29.76
CA GLU A 528 1.57 10.57 -30.88
C GLU A 528 0.45 11.38 -31.52
N GLU A 529 0.58 12.71 -31.53
CA GLU A 529 -0.27 13.58 -32.35
C GLU A 529 0.28 13.61 -33.78
N PHE A 530 -0.55 13.29 -34.77
CA PHE A 530 -0.25 13.39 -36.22
C PHE A 530 -0.85 14.65 -36.83
#